data_AF-A0A1Q7PLV0-F1
#
_entry.id   AF-A0A1Q7PLV0-F1
#
_cell.length_a   1.000
_cell.length_b   1.000
_cell.length_c   1.000
_cell.angle_alpha   90.00
_cell.angle_beta   90.00
_cell.angle_gamma   90.00
#
_symmetry.space_group_name_H-M   'P 1'
#
loop_
_entity.id
_entity.type
_entity.pdbx_description
1 polymer ?
#
loop_
_entity_poly.entity_id
_entity_poly.type
_entity_poly.pdbx_seq_one_letter_code
_entity_poly.pdbx_strand_id
1 'polypeptide(L)'
;MVQSSSGSVTKDGDIYQLIYESNLENKLEQILLGLMKDNPSPKVETIIRKFLLYVQHSTENFWTTYYNAKTYQEKLDCYFQYSKNQCLATEVLTGELNSLSLDDELKENLGSMLKESFTF
;
A
#
# COMPACT_ATOMS: atom_id res chain seq x y z
N MET A 1 14.90 33.64 -6.08
CA MET A 1 15.12 32.38 -6.82
C MET A 1 15.03 31.27 -5.78
N VAL A 2 13.83 30.73 -5.57
CA VAL A 2 13.60 29.73 -4.50
C VAL A 2 13.94 28.37 -5.10
N GLN A 3 15.02 27.77 -4.61
CA GLN A 3 15.32 26.37 -4.87
C GLN A 3 14.28 25.53 -4.13
N SER A 4 13.31 25.00 -4.88
CA SER A 4 12.47 23.91 -4.43
C SER A 4 13.32 22.64 -4.44
N SER A 5 13.89 22.29 -3.29
CA SER A 5 14.50 20.99 -3.06
C SER A 5 13.41 19.92 -3.15
N SER A 6 13.29 19.28 -4.32
CA SER A 6 12.58 18.01 -4.51
C SER A 6 13.37 16.92 -3.79
N GLY A 7 13.20 16.84 -2.48
CA GLY A 7 13.67 15.73 -1.68
C GLY A 7 12.70 14.56 -1.86
N SER A 8 13.01 13.67 -2.79
CA SER A 8 12.58 12.27 -2.70
C SER A 8 13.20 11.70 -1.42
N VAL A 9 12.55 11.92 -0.28
CA VAL A 9 12.94 11.32 0.99
C VAL A 9 12.48 9.88 0.93
N THR A 10 13.38 8.98 0.56
CA THR A 10 13.29 7.60 1.04
C THR A 10 13.28 7.69 2.56
N LYS A 11 12.08 7.65 3.17
CA LYS A 11 11.96 7.61 4.62
C LYS A 11 12.61 6.29 5.07
N ASP A 12 13.85 6.38 5.55
CA ASP A 12 14.48 5.38 6.44
C ASP A 12 13.78 5.42 7.82
N GLY A 13 12.45 5.34 7.80
CA GLY A 13 11.61 5.25 8.98
C GLY A 13 11.48 3.81 9.42
N ASP A 14 11.26 3.62 10.72
CA ASP A 14 10.80 2.36 11.26
C ASP A 14 9.55 1.87 10.50
N ILE A 15 9.50 0.57 10.20
CA ILE A 15 8.43 -0.01 9.37
C ILE A 15 7.05 0.19 10.00
N TYR A 16 6.93 0.11 11.32
CA TYR A 16 5.67 0.33 12.02
C TYR A 16 5.20 1.77 11.85
N GLN A 17 6.11 2.74 11.98
CA GLN A 17 5.80 4.14 11.73
C GLN A 17 5.34 4.36 10.28
N LEU A 18 6.01 3.75 9.30
CA LEU A 18 5.62 3.87 7.89
C LEU A 18 4.24 3.29 7.62
N ILE A 19 3.89 2.17 8.26
CA ILE A 19 2.55 1.57 8.14
C ILE A 19 1.48 2.55 8.65
N TYR A 20 1.67 3.13 9.85
CA TYR A 20 0.72 4.11 10.41
C TYR A 20 0.61 5.39 9.57
N GLU A 21 1.73 5.92 9.09
CA GLU A 21 1.74 7.16 8.31
C GLU A 21 1.13 6.99 6.92
N SER A 22 1.02 5.77 6.42
CA SER A 22 0.45 5.46 5.12
C SER A 22 -1.08 5.59 5.08
N ASN A 23 -1.74 5.80 6.23
CA ASN A 23 -3.20 5.95 6.36
C ASN A 23 -3.96 4.87 5.58
N LEU A 24 -3.54 3.61 5.75
CA LEU A 24 -4.18 2.47 5.11
C LEU A 24 -5.57 2.25 5.69
N GLU A 25 -6.37 1.43 5.00
CA GLU A 25 -7.59 0.88 5.60
C GLU A 25 -7.21 0.09 6.86
N ASN A 26 -8.02 0.23 7.92
CA ASN A 26 -7.68 -0.23 9.26
C ASN A 26 -7.37 -1.74 9.29
N LYS A 27 -8.13 -2.58 8.59
CA LYS A 27 -7.88 -4.02 8.55
C LYS A 27 -6.56 -4.34 7.85
N LEU A 28 -6.26 -3.69 6.71
CA LEU A 28 -4.98 -3.83 6.04
C LEU A 28 -3.81 -3.39 6.94
N GLU A 29 -3.93 -2.25 7.62
CA GLU A 29 -2.93 -1.77 8.57
C GLU A 29 -2.63 -2.84 9.63
N GLN A 30 -3.67 -3.37 10.29
CA GLN A 30 -3.52 -4.40 11.31
C GLN A 30 -2.89 -5.69 10.76
N ILE A 31 -3.22 -6.09 9.53
CA ILE A 31 -2.60 -7.26 8.88
C ILE A 31 -1.09 -7.04 8.71
N LEU A 32 -0.67 -5.87 8.20
CA LEU A 32 0.76 -5.57 8.00
C LEU A 32 1.52 -5.48 9.32
N LEU A 33 0.92 -4.86 10.34
CA LEU A 33 1.48 -4.79 11.69
C LEU A 33 1.61 -6.18 12.32
N GLY A 34 0.59 -7.03 12.17
CA GLY A 34 0.59 -8.42 12.64
C GLY A 34 1.68 -9.23 11.95
N LEU A 35 1.77 -9.13 10.62
CA LEU A 35 2.78 -9.84 9.83
C LEU A 35 4.21 -9.47 10.26
N MET A 36 4.48 -8.19 10.52
CA MET A 36 5.79 -7.75 11.02
C MET A 36 6.08 -8.18 12.45
N LYS A 37 5.06 -8.37 13.30
CA LYS A 37 5.22 -8.89 14.67
C LYS A 37 5.48 -10.40 14.68
N ASP A 38 4.72 -11.15 13.88
CA ASP A 38 4.77 -12.60 13.86
C ASP A 38 5.98 -13.12 13.05
N ASN A 39 6.38 -12.38 12.02
CA ASN A 39 7.48 -12.73 11.13
C ASN A 39 8.33 -11.50 10.76
N PRO A 40 9.25 -11.04 11.63
CA PRO A 40 10.13 -9.89 11.38
C PRO A 40 11.28 -10.24 10.40
N SER A 41 10.92 -10.81 9.25
CA SER A 41 11.86 -11.18 8.21
C SER A 41 12.21 -9.95 7.36
N PRO A 42 13.50 -9.70 7.07
CA PRO A 42 13.91 -8.61 6.19
C PRO A 42 13.26 -8.67 4.80
N LYS A 43 12.92 -9.87 4.33
CA LYS A 43 12.23 -10.06 3.05
C LYS A 43 10.79 -9.57 3.10
N VAL A 44 10.07 -9.90 4.18
CA VAL A 44 8.70 -9.43 4.43
C VAL A 44 8.70 -7.91 4.55
N GLU A 45 9.60 -7.36 5.36
CA GLU A 45 9.74 -5.91 5.52
C GLU A 45 10.00 -5.21 4.17
N THR A 46 10.89 -5.77 3.33
CA THR A 46 11.19 -5.21 2.01
C THR A 46 9.95 -5.17 1.11
N ILE A 47 9.14 -6.24 1.10
CA ILE A 47 7.90 -6.29 0.33
C ILE A 47 6.90 -5.25 0.84
N ILE A 48 6.71 -5.16 2.16
CA ILE A 48 5.81 -4.17 2.74
C ILE A 48 6.28 -2.75 2.40
N ARG A 49 7.58 -2.44 2.54
CA ARG A 49 8.13 -1.12 2.20
C ARG A 49 7.87 -0.74 0.73
N LYS A 50 8.04 -1.69 -0.20
CA LYS A 50 7.71 -1.45 -1.62
C LYS A 50 6.24 -1.13 -1.82
N PHE A 51 5.36 -1.88 -1.17
CA PHE A 51 3.92 -1.63 -1.20
C PHE A 51 3.57 -0.24 -0.65
N LEU A 52 4.08 0.12 0.53
CA LEU A 52 3.82 1.44 1.13
C LEU A 52 4.32 2.59 0.26
N LEU A 53 5.51 2.45 -0.34
CA LEU A 53 6.05 3.44 -1.28
C LEU A 53 5.16 3.60 -2.51
N TYR A 54 4.66 2.49 -3.05
CA TYR A 54 3.70 2.53 -4.15
C TYR A 54 2.42 3.26 -3.76
N VAL A 55 1.83 2.92 -2.59
CA VAL A 55 0.61 3.56 -2.09
C VAL A 55 0.82 5.06 -1.96
N GLN A 56 1.91 5.49 -1.32
CA GLN A 56 2.23 6.91 -1.15
C GLN A 56 2.28 7.64 -2.50
N HIS A 57 3.09 7.15 -3.46
CA HIS A 57 3.21 7.77 -4.77
C HIS A 57 1.88 7.78 -5.55
N SER A 58 1.12 6.68 -5.45
CA SER A 58 -0.20 6.55 -6.09
C SER A 58 -1.20 7.56 -5.53
N THR A 59 -1.23 7.76 -4.21
CA THR A 59 -2.09 8.72 -3.54
C THR A 59 -1.72 10.17 -3.85
N GLU A 60 -0.43 10.51 -3.84
CA GLU A 60 0.05 11.85 -4.22
C GLU A 60 -0.32 12.19 -5.67
N ASN A 61 -0.12 11.24 -6.60
CA ASN A 61 -0.50 11.38 -8.00
C ASN A 61 -2.02 11.49 -8.18
N PHE A 62 -2.79 10.73 -7.41
CA PHE A 62 -4.25 10.79 -7.42
C PHE A 62 -4.75 12.18 -7.03
N TRP A 63 -4.34 12.71 -5.88
CA TRP A 63 -4.82 14.03 -5.44
C TRP A 63 -4.42 15.13 -6.43
N THR A 64 -3.20 15.08 -6.94
CA THR A 64 -2.73 16.03 -7.97
C THR A 64 -3.62 15.97 -9.21
N THR A 65 -3.92 14.78 -9.71
CA THR A 65 -4.75 14.59 -10.91
C THR A 65 -6.20 15.00 -10.64
N TYR A 66 -6.75 14.62 -9.48
CA TYR A 66 -8.11 14.90 -9.07
C TYR A 66 -8.41 16.40 -8.93
N TYR A 67 -7.49 17.15 -8.31
CA TYR A 67 -7.64 18.61 -8.16
C TYR A 67 -7.44 19.36 -9.47
N ASN A 68 -6.69 18.80 -10.42
CA ASN A 68 -6.48 19.38 -11.75
C ASN A 68 -7.60 19.04 -12.76
N ALA A 69 -8.45 18.06 -12.46
CA ALA A 69 -9.59 17.68 -13.31
C ALA A 69 -10.64 18.80 -13.38
N LYS A 70 -11.11 19.10 -14.60
CA LYS A 70 -11.99 20.25 -14.88
C LYS A 70 -13.47 19.86 -14.86
N THR A 71 -13.76 18.59 -15.12
CA THR A 71 -15.12 18.07 -15.19
C THR A 71 -15.39 17.03 -14.12
N TYR A 72 -16.68 16.84 -13.80
CA TYR A 72 -17.09 15.79 -12.89
C TYR A 72 -16.76 14.39 -13.43
N GLN A 73 -16.88 14.18 -14.75
CA GLN A 73 -16.53 12.91 -15.38
C GLN A 73 -15.05 12.57 -15.21
N GLU A 74 -14.14 13.51 -15.47
CA GLU A 74 -12.70 13.31 -15.27
C GLU A 74 -12.37 12.98 -13.80
N LYS A 75 -13.08 13.60 -12.86
CA LYS A 75 -12.94 13.30 -11.43
C LYS A 75 -13.38 11.88 -11.09
N LEU A 76 -14.51 11.42 -11.63
CA LEU A 76 -14.97 10.04 -11.48
C LEU A 76 -14.00 9.04 -12.10
N ASP A 77 -13.49 9.32 -13.30
CA ASP A 77 -12.52 8.47 -13.98
C ASP A 77 -11.22 8.38 -13.17
N CYS A 78 -10.75 9.50 -12.61
CA CYS A 78 -9.58 9.56 -11.75
C CYS A 78 -9.77 8.69 -10.48
N TYR A 79 -10.92 8.82 -9.81
CA TYR A 79 -11.27 7.97 -8.67
C TYR A 79 -11.30 6.49 -9.05
N PHE A 80 -11.94 6.14 -10.16
CA PHE A 80 -12.05 4.76 -10.62
C PHE A 80 -10.67 4.14 -10.88
N GLN A 81 -9.78 4.85 -11.58
CA GLN A 81 -8.42 4.37 -11.84
C GLN A 81 -7.61 4.24 -10.56
N TYR A 82 -7.74 5.20 -9.64
CA TYR A 82 -7.06 5.13 -8.34
C TYR A 82 -7.50 3.90 -7.55
N SER A 83 -8.82 3.68 -7.40
CA SER A 83 -9.35 2.52 -6.68
C SER A 83 -8.89 1.20 -7.33
N LYS A 84 -8.92 1.11 -8.66
CA LYS A 84 -8.43 -0.06 -9.39
C LYS A 84 -6.94 -0.33 -9.08
N ASN A 85 -6.12 0.72 -9.09
CA ASN A 85 -4.69 0.62 -8.81
C ASN A 85 -4.41 0.17 -7.37
N GLN A 86 -5.21 0.62 -6.39
CA GLN A 86 -5.10 0.16 -5.00
C GLN A 86 -5.42 -1.34 -4.85
N CYS A 87 -6.46 -1.84 -5.55
CA CYS A 87 -6.75 -3.27 -5.57
C CYS A 87 -5.60 -4.07 -6.18
N LEU A 88 -5.08 -3.65 -7.33
CA LEU A 88 -3.96 -4.31 -7.99
C LEU A 88 -2.69 -4.33 -7.12
N ALA A 89 -2.39 -3.24 -6.43
CA ALA A 89 -1.24 -3.18 -5.52
C ALA A 89 -1.36 -4.20 -4.38
N THR A 90 -2.57 -4.39 -3.87
CA THR A 90 -2.84 -5.39 -2.83
C THR A 90 -2.73 -6.81 -3.37
N GLU A 91 -3.21 -7.08 -4.59
CA GLU A 91 -3.03 -8.39 -5.23
C GLU A 91 -1.55 -8.72 -5.42
N VAL A 92 -0.74 -7.74 -5.83
CA VAL A 92 0.72 -7.88 -5.96
C VAL A 92 1.35 -8.16 -4.59
N LEU A 93 1.02 -7.37 -3.56
CA LEU A 93 1.48 -7.59 -2.19
C LEU A 93 1.16 -9.02 -1.72
N THR A 94 -0.08 -9.46 -1.92
CA THR A 94 -0.54 -10.81 -1.56
C THR A 94 0.25 -11.87 -2.31
N GLY A 95 0.46 -11.71 -3.61
CA GLY A 95 1.24 -12.62 -4.44
C GLY A 95 2.69 -12.73 -3.99
N GLU A 96 3.35 -11.59 -3.72
CA GLU A 96 4.72 -11.53 -3.24
C GLU A 96 4.86 -12.20 -1.86
N LEU A 97 3.95 -11.90 -0.91
CA LEU A 97 3.97 -12.52 0.41
C LEU A 97 3.71 -14.04 0.35
N ASN A 98 2.75 -14.48 -0.46
CA ASN A 98 2.47 -15.91 -0.64
C ASN A 98 3.63 -16.67 -1.33
N SER A 99 4.44 -15.97 -2.12
CA SER A 99 5.62 -16.57 -2.77
C SER A 99 6.78 -16.82 -1.82
N LEU A 100 6.78 -16.20 -0.63
CA LEU A 100 7.91 -16.27 0.31
C LEU A 100 8.06 -17.63 1.02
N SER A 101 7.26 -18.65 0.70
CA SER A 101 7.26 -19.93 1.43
C SER A 101 7.12 -19.72 2.94
N LEU A 102 6.21 -18.82 3.33
CA LEU A 102 5.68 -18.79 4.68
C LEU A 102 4.85 -20.07 4.87
N ASP A 103 4.97 -20.70 6.03
CA ASP A 103 4.29 -21.96 6.42
C ASP A 103 2.89 -22.08 5.79
N ASP A 104 2.51 -23.24 5.25
CA ASP A 104 1.29 -23.40 4.43
C ASP A 104 0.01 -22.91 5.16
N GLU A 105 0.00 -22.93 6.50
CA GLU A 105 -1.08 -22.44 7.36
C GLU A 105 -1.21 -20.90 7.41
N LEU A 106 -0.10 -20.17 7.26
CA LEU A 106 -0.07 -18.70 7.16
C LEU A 106 -0.54 -18.22 5.79
N LYS A 107 -0.23 -19.00 4.74
CA LYS A 107 -0.57 -18.68 3.35
C LYS A 107 -2.07 -18.67 3.08
N GLU A 108 -2.80 -19.67 3.60
CA GLU A 108 -4.26 -19.71 3.45
C GLU A 108 -4.96 -18.61 4.26
N ASN A 109 -4.47 -18.31 5.47
CA ASN A 109 -5.03 -17.25 6.32
C ASN A 109 -4.74 -15.84 5.79
N LEU A 110 -3.53 -15.56 5.29
CA LEU A 110 -3.20 -14.23 4.78
C LEU A 110 -4.02 -13.90 3.52
N GLY A 111 -4.15 -14.89 2.62
CA GLY A 111 -4.93 -14.74 1.39
C GLY A 111 -6.43 -14.52 1.65
N SER A 112 -7.01 -15.19 2.65
CA SER A 112 -8.41 -14.99 3.04
C SER A 112 -8.63 -13.65 3.74
N MET A 113 -7.76 -13.29 4.69
CA MET A 113 -7.84 -12.03 5.43
C MET A 113 -7.73 -10.81 4.50
N LEU A 114 -6.81 -10.84 3.54
CA LEU A 114 -6.66 -9.76 2.56
C LEU A 114 -7.88 -9.68 1.64
N LYS A 115 -8.37 -10.80 1.09
CA LYS A 115 -9.59 -10.79 0.25
C LYS A 115 -10.82 -10.21 0.95
N GLU A 116 -11.02 -10.54 2.21
CA GLU A 116 -12.12 -10.01 3.02
C GLU A 116 -11.93 -8.55 3.45
N SER A 117 -10.76 -7.95 3.25
CA SER A 117 -10.53 -6.52 3.57
C SER A 117 -10.98 -5.59 2.45
N PHE A 118 -11.23 -6.13 1.24
CA PHE A 118 -11.58 -5.36 0.04
C PHE A 118 -12.99 -5.65 -0.49
N THR A 119 -13.87 -6.24 0.31
CA THR A 119 -15.29 -6.36 -0.03
C THR A 119 -15.98 -5.00 0.14
N PHE A 120 -16.37 -4.40 -1.00
CA PHE A 120 -17.23 -3.21 -1.10
C PHE A 120 -18.69 -3.52 -0.74
#